data_AF-A0A9E6E975-F1
#
_entry.id   AF-A0A9E6E975-F1
#
_cell.length_a   1.000
_cell.length_b   1.000
_cell.length_c   1.000
_cell.angle_alpha   90.00
_cell.angle_beta   90.00
_cell.angle_gamma   90.00
#
_symmetry.space_group_name_H-M   'P 1'
#
loop_
_entity.id
_entity.type
_entity.pdbx_description
1 polymer ?
#
loop_
_entity_poly.entity_id
_entity_poly.type
_entity_poly.pdbx_seq_one_letter_code
_entity_poly.pdbx_strand_id
1 'polypeptide(L)'
;MKLLLLLATTLILINTRADAASKNVQLASFDHGRLNASSSCIRCHNRDQPDDDRHRQAQANCSKCHTTESWKPATIDSDEDAK
;
A
#
# COMPACT_ATOMS: atom_id res chain seq x y z
N MET A 1 6.47 43.40 42.38
CA MET A 1 6.02 41.99 42.51
C MET A 1 5.03 41.56 41.42
N LYS A 2 3.94 42.31 41.16
CA LYS A 2 2.97 42.03 40.06
C LYS A 2 3.56 42.05 38.64
N LEU A 3 4.59 42.88 38.39
CA LEU A 3 5.25 42.98 37.08
C LEU A 3 6.11 41.74 36.73
N LEU A 4 6.70 41.07 37.74
CA LEU A 4 7.47 39.83 37.58
C LEU A 4 6.56 38.63 37.26
N LEU A 5 5.34 38.60 37.82
CA LEU A 5 4.33 37.57 37.53
C LEU A 5 3.80 37.69 36.09
N LEU A 6 3.56 38.91 35.61
CA LEU A 6 3.10 39.15 34.23
C LEU A 6 4.15 38.73 33.19
N LEU A 7 5.43 39.02 33.45
CA LEU A 7 6.55 38.58 32.61
C LEU A 7 6.73 37.05 32.60
N ALA A 8 6.56 36.40 33.75
CA ALA A 8 6.63 34.94 33.83
C ALA A 8 5.47 34.27 33.08
N THR A 9 4.26 34.80 33.19
CA THR A 9 3.08 34.26 32.48
C THR A 9 3.16 34.46 30.97
N THR A 10 3.71 35.58 30.50
CA THR A 10 3.91 35.77 29.06
C THR A 10 4.98 34.83 28.54
N LEU A 11 6.09 34.60 29.26
CA LEU A 11 7.13 33.64 28.88
C LEU A 11 6.62 32.18 28.77
N ILE A 12 5.68 31.78 29.63
CA ILE A 12 5.09 30.43 29.58
C ILE A 12 4.22 30.26 28.32
N LEU A 13 3.50 31.31 27.89
CA LEU A 13 2.63 31.27 26.71
C LEU A 13 3.39 31.29 25.38
N ILE A 14 4.62 31.82 25.32
CA ILE A 14 5.48 31.78 24.11
C ILE A 14 6.31 30.49 23.99
N ASN A 15 6.43 29.69 25.06
CA ASN A 15 7.21 28.45 25.05
C ASN A 15 6.40 27.18 24.79
N THR A 16 5.07 27.25 24.63
CA THR A 16 4.28 26.13 24.11
C THR A 16 4.37 26.05 22.59
N ARG A 17 5.58 25.86 22.08
CA ARG A 17 5.81 25.47 20.68
C ARG A 17 5.58 23.98 20.58
N ALA A 18 4.42 23.63 20.02
CA ALA A 18 4.09 22.42 19.28
C ALA A 18 5.14 21.27 19.30
N ASP A 19 4.97 20.31 20.21
CA ASP A 19 5.57 18.97 20.09
C ASP A 19 4.53 17.90 19.68
N ALA A 20 3.51 18.31 18.93
CA ALA A 20 2.94 17.39 17.94
C ALA A 20 3.80 17.51 16.68
N ALA A 21 5.06 17.07 16.76
CA ALA A 21 5.81 16.67 15.59
C ALA A 21 4.92 15.63 14.89
N SER A 22 4.25 16.07 13.83
CA SER A 22 3.45 15.23 12.97
C SER A 22 4.32 14.01 12.67
N LYS A 23 3.90 12.84 13.15
CA LYS A 23 4.47 11.59 12.67
C LYS A 23 4.10 11.55 11.19
N ASN A 24 4.94 12.15 10.35
CA ASN A 24 4.97 11.89 8.93
C ASN A 24 5.46 10.45 8.78
N VAL A 25 4.58 9.52 9.12
CA VAL A 25 4.63 8.19 8.56
C VAL A 25 4.44 8.46 7.07
N GLN A 26 5.54 8.45 6.33
CA GLN A 26 5.50 8.35 4.89
C GLN A 26 4.81 7.01 4.61
N LEU A 27 3.48 7.03 4.50
CA LEU A 27 2.70 5.88 4.06
C LEU A 27 3.12 5.67 2.61
N ALA A 28 4.03 4.72 2.39
CA ALA A 28 4.40 4.32 1.06
C ALA A 28 3.17 3.65 0.43
N SER A 29 2.52 4.35 -0.49
CA SER A 29 1.50 3.77 -1.35
C SER A 29 2.19 3.14 -2.55
N PHE A 30 1.85 1.90 -2.86
CA PHE A 30 2.33 1.20 -4.04
C PHE A 30 1.28 1.32 -5.16
N ASP A 31 1.71 1.79 -6.32
CA ASP A 31 0.87 1.97 -7.50
C ASP A 31 1.38 1.08 -8.64
N HIS A 32 0.60 0.06 -8.98
CA HIS A 32 0.91 -0.85 -10.09
C HIS A 32 1.01 -0.13 -11.44
N GLY A 33 0.32 1.00 -11.62
CA GLY A 33 0.36 1.81 -12.85
C GLY A 33 1.73 2.44 -13.14
N ARG A 34 2.63 2.44 -12.15
CA ARG A 34 4.02 2.91 -12.30
C ARG A 34 4.98 1.81 -12.80
N LEU A 35 4.50 0.57 -12.95
CA LEU A 35 5.29 -0.51 -13.51
C LEU A 35 5.32 -0.43 -15.05
N ASN A 36 6.43 -0.85 -15.64
CA ASN A 36 6.56 -0.93 -17.10
C ASN A 36 6.07 -2.30 -17.62
N ALA A 37 5.86 -2.39 -18.94
CA ALA A 37 5.39 -3.61 -19.61
C ALA A 37 6.31 -4.84 -19.43
N SER A 38 7.57 -4.65 -19.04
CA SER A 38 8.52 -5.74 -18.76
C SER A 38 8.44 -6.28 -17.32
N SER A 39 7.65 -5.64 -16.46
CA SER A 39 7.50 -6.02 -15.06
C SER A 39 6.58 -7.23 -14.93
N SER A 40 7.14 -8.36 -14.49
CA SER A 40 6.36 -9.59 -14.23
C SER A 40 5.82 -9.58 -12.80
N CYS A 41 4.52 -9.89 -12.64
CA CYS A 41 3.80 -9.91 -11.36
C CYS A 41 4.53 -10.74 -10.28
N ILE A 42 5.09 -11.88 -10.69
CA ILE A 42 5.71 -12.84 -9.77
C ILE A 42 7.00 -12.33 -9.14
N ARG A 43 7.62 -11.28 -9.69
CA ARG A 43 8.84 -10.69 -9.12
C ARG A 43 8.60 -10.13 -7.71
N CYS A 44 7.38 -9.67 -7.44
CA CYS A 44 6.99 -9.14 -6.13
C CYS A 44 5.98 -10.07 -5.42
N HIS A 45 5.06 -10.68 -6.15
CA HIS A 45 3.98 -11.52 -5.61
C HIS A 45 4.31 -13.01 -5.60
N ASN A 46 5.58 -13.38 -5.44
CA ASN A 46 6.01 -14.79 -5.42
C ASN A 46 5.38 -15.61 -4.29
N ARG A 47 5.15 -14.98 -3.13
CA ARG A 47 4.55 -15.58 -1.94
C ARG A 47 3.03 -15.70 -2.03
N ASP A 48 2.42 -14.96 -2.94
CA ASP A 48 0.97 -14.94 -3.10
C ASP A 48 0.49 -15.99 -4.11
N GLN A 49 1.40 -16.63 -4.84
CA GLN A 49 1.08 -17.72 -5.76
C GLN A 49 0.62 -18.96 -4.96
N PRO A 50 -0.64 -19.41 -5.13
CA PRO A 50 -1.12 -20.64 -4.52
C PRO A 50 -0.36 -21.87 -5.04
N ASP A 51 -0.19 -22.86 -4.16
CA ASP A 51 0.46 -24.12 -4.51
C ASP A 51 -0.55 -25.15 -5.06
N ASP A 52 -1.17 -24.82 -6.19
CA ASP A 52 -2.10 -25.70 -6.90
C ASP A 52 -1.70 -25.90 -8.38
N ASP A 53 -2.29 -26.91 -9.02
CA ASP A 53 -1.97 -27.26 -10.41
C ASP A 53 -2.26 -26.13 -11.39
N ARG A 54 -3.36 -25.39 -11.19
CA ARG A 54 -3.78 -24.31 -12.09
C ARG A 54 -2.75 -23.17 -12.08
N HIS A 55 -2.29 -22.74 -10.90
CA HIS A 55 -1.29 -21.68 -10.78
C HIS A 55 0.11 -22.14 -11.20
N ARG A 56 0.48 -23.41 -10.98
CA ARG A 56 1.74 -23.98 -11.50
C ARG A 56 1.77 -24.01 -13.03
N GLN A 57 0.65 -24.33 -13.67
CA GLN A 57 0.53 -24.37 -15.13
C GLN A 57 0.47 -22.98 -15.78
N ALA A 58 0.08 -21.95 -15.04
CA ALA A 58 0.00 -20.58 -15.55
C ALA A 58 1.37 -19.95 -15.91
N GLN A 59 2.49 -20.56 -15.48
CA GLN A 59 3.86 -20.11 -15.78
C GLN A 59 4.09 -18.62 -15.50
N ALA A 60 3.59 -18.13 -14.36
CA ALA A 60 3.67 -16.72 -13.94
C ALA A 60 2.95 -15.70 -14.84
N ASN A 61 2.11 -16.13 -15.79
CA ASN A 61 1.27 -15.25 -16.61
C ASN A 61 -0.01 -14.83 -15.86
N CYS A 62 0.15 -14.18 -14.71
CA CYS A 62 -0.93 -13.87 -13.78
C CYS A 62 -2.01 -12.98 -14.41
N SER A 63 -1.62 -12.10 -15.34
CA SER A 63 -2.53 -11.17 -16.03
C SER A 63 -3.51 -11.83 -16.99
N LYS A 64 -3.37 -13.14 -17.27
CA LYS A 64 -4.34 -13.89 -18.08
C LYS A 64 -5.68 -14.07 -17.36
N CYS A 65 -5.65 -14.17 -16.03
CA CYS A 65 -6.85 -14.43 -15.24
C CYS A 65 -7.11 -13.37 -14.16
N HIS A 66 -6.09 -12.58 -13.79
CA HIS A 66 -6.20 -11.57 -12.74
C HIS A 66 -5.88 -10.17 -13.29
N THR A 67 -6.57 -9.16 -12.78
CA THR A 67 -6.23 -7.76 -13.04
C THR A 67 -5.79 -7.07 -11.75
N THR A 68 -5.10 -5.93 -11.88
CA THR A 68 -4.71 -5.12 -10.70
C THR A 68 -5.91 -4.43 -10.05
N GLU A 69 -7.04 -4.35 -10.77
CA GLU A 69 -8.30 -3.77 -10.29
C GLU A 69 -9.19 -4.81 -9.58
N SER A 70 -9.09 -6.08 -9.97
CA SER A 70 -9.89 -7.17 -9.41
C SER A 70 -9.10 -8.47 -9.41
N TRP A 71 -8.49 -8.78 -8.27
CA TRP A 71 -7.71 -10.01 -8.10
C TRP A 71 -8.60 -11.25 -7.89
N LYS A 72 -9.80 -11.09 -7.31
CA LYS A 72 -10.79 -12.15 -7.10
C LYS A 72 -12.21 -11.65 -7.44
N PRO A 73 -13.07 -12.49 -8.04
CA PRO A 73 -12.74 -13.76 -8.68
C PRO A 73 -11.83 -13.54 -9.89
N ALA A 74 -11.03 -14.54 -10.25
CA ALA A 74 -10.29 -14.47 -11.50
C ALA A 74 -11.29 -14.50 -12.67
N THR A 75 -11.05 -13.70 -13.71
CA THR A 75 -11.71 -13.91 -15.00
C THR A 75 -11.10 -15.17 -15.59
N ILE A 76 -11.77 -16.29 -15.39
CA ILE A 76 -11.54 -17.47 -16.20
C ILE A 76 -12.49 -17.28 -17.37
N ASP A 77 -11.97 -17.13 -18.59
CA ASP A 77 -12.78 -17.27 -19.80
C ASP A 77 -13.28 -18.72 -19.83
N SER A 78 -14.37 -18.99 -19.12
CA SER A 78 -14.91 -20.33 -18.95
C SER A 78 -16.07 -20.53 -19.93
N ASP A 79 -15.73 -20.90 -21.16
CA ASP A 79 -16.64 -21.67 -22.02
C ASP A 79 -16.28 -23.17 -22.03
N GLU A 80 -15.39 -23.65 -21.13
CA GLU A 80 -14.91 -25.04 -21.16
C GLU A 80 -15.06 -25.85 -19.84
N ASP A 81 -15.53 -25.24 -18.75
CA ASP A 81 -15.66 -25.89 -17.42
C ASP A 81 -17.13 -26.12 -16.98
N ALA A 82 -18.09 -26.22 -17.90
CA ALA A 82 -19.49 -26.58 -17.60
C ALA A 82 -19.77 -28.10 -17.69
N LYS A 83 -18.87 -28.95 -17.18
CA LYS A 83 -19.15 -30.37 -16.94
C LYS A 83 -18.59 -30.91 -15.64
#